data_AF-A0A0C2JSJ2-F1
#
_entry.id   AF-A0A0C2JSJ2-F1
#
_cell.length_a   1.000
_cell.length_b   1.000
_cell.length_c   1.000
_cell.angle_alpha   90.00
_cell.angle_beta   90.00
_cell.angle_gamma   90.00
#
_symmetry.space_group_name_H-M   'P 1'
#
loop_
_entity.id
_entity.type
_entity.pdbx_description
1 polymer ?
#
loop_
_entity_poly.entity_id
_entity_poly.type
_entity_poly.pdbx_seq_one_letter_code
_entity_poly.pdbx_strand_id
1 'polypeptide(L)'
;MYIGSAESHNLLTQCEAVRNVTSCCGHDLDSNDYHLFIDNFPSDVYDEFQNVSELPYTVGYHETRTLFFDVFVFIYRYPESITSPKARRFFILFLEFIKSIDVIVSIDVNSLFDCIEKCISYEPNKVLFIDENGVYNVFNYFHNQISNLSQKFENFCVQVFESDYVKRYHLYLVKLSENVNRIINVYSCINEEEVGLQLFSFLRMVHHLDLFDEIEFDVSRFYDCMNSTFMLMINKTDDNMLSPRVSKILSTILNRSRNTILIDELDKLILFASIFAFDLSRKLRRAVDSSEKFKMTTNKRQKISIIYLTLIVFPTIDHSQTRVLRRLLIELHHSVEKYIELPSTFNRCFNCKLLFAQIYIKSEVNLGILTNRTNHDKLYDFLKSFPHSLTLSTID
;
A
#
# COMPACT_ATOMS: atom_id res chain seq x y z
N MET A 1 -28.08 10.02 -36.43
CA MET A 1 -27.25 11.19 -36.84
C MET A 1 -25.77 10.93 -36.62
N TYR A 2 -25.35 10.37 -35.48
CA TYR A 2 -23.94 10.03 -35.20
C TYR A 2 -23.24 9.21 -36.29
N ILE A 3 -23.79 8.05 -36.69
CA ILE A 3 -23.13 7.13 -37.64
C ILE A 3 -22.72 7.83 -38.95
N GLY A 4 -23.64 8.59 -39.56
CA GLY A 4 -23.32 9.29 -40.81
C GLY A 4 -22.23 10.36 -40.68
N SER A 5 -22.12 11.01 -39.52
CA SER A 5 -21.05 11.98 -39.25
C SER A 5 -19.73 11.30 -38.83
N ALA A 6 -19.81 10.16 -38.17
CA ALA A 6 -18.66 9.32 -37.79
C ALA A 6 -17.94 8.73 -39.01
N GLU A 7 -18.66 8.49 -40.11
CA GLU A 7 -18.13 7.99 -41.38
C GLU A 7 -17.60 9.11 -42.32
N SER A 8 -17.64 10.37 -41.89
CA SER A 8 -17.14 11.51 -42.70
C SER A 8 -15.63 11.41 -42.97
N HIS A 9 -15.15 11.81 -44.15
CA HIS A 9 -13.71 11.90 -44.43
C HIS A 9 -13.00 13.09 -43.76
N ASN A 10 -13.74 13.93 -43.03
CA ASN A 10 -13.21 15.11 -42.36
C ASN A 10 -13.09 14.86 -40.85
N LEU A 11 -11.85 14.85 -40.34
CA LEU A 11 -11.54 14.61 -38.91
C LEU A 11 -12.26 15.59 -37.98
N LEU A 12 -12.37 16.87 -38.35
CA LEU A 12 -13.08 17.87 -37.53
C LEU A 12 -14.56 17.50 -37.39
N THR A 13 -15.21 17.08 -38.48
CA THR A 13 -16.61 16.60 -38.46
C THR A 13 -16.77 15.36 -37.59
N GLN A 14 -15.82 14.41 -37.65
CA GLN A 14 -15.85 13.22 -36.80
C GLN A 14 -15.69 13.61 -35.31
N CYS A 15 -14.72 14.48 -34.98
CA CYS A 15 -14.51 14.98 -33.62
C CYS A 15 -15.74 15.71 -33.06
N GLU A 16 -16.39 16.54 -33.88
CA GLU A 16 -17.63 17.23 -33.50
C GLU A 16 -18.78 16.24 -33.26
N ALA A 17 -18.91 15.20 -34.10
CA ALA A 17 -19.88 14.15 -33.89
C ALA A 17 -19.67 13.41 -32.56
N VAL A 18 -18.41 13.08 -32.24
CA VAL A 18 -18.04 12.46 -30.96
C VAL A 18 -18.37 13.38 -29.78
N ARG A 19 -17.99 14.67 -29.84
CA ARG A 19 -18.33 15.67 -28.80
C ARG A 19 -19.83 15.79 -28.58
N ASN A 20 -20.61 15.83 -29.66
CA ASN A 20 -22.05 15.96 -29.57
C ASN A 20 -22.67 14.75 -28.88
N VAL A 21 -22.19 13.53 -29.18
CA VAL A 21 -22.66 12.33 -28.48
C VAL A 21 -22.24 12.35 -27.02
N THR A 22 -20.97 12.56 -26.69
CA THR A 22 -20.50 12.50 -25.30
C THR A 22 -21.12 13.58 -24.40
N SER A 23 -21.47 14.74 -24.97
CA SER A 23 -22.09 15.85 -24.22
C SER A 23 -23.62 15.79 -24.13
N CYS A 24 -24.32 15.38 -25.19
CA CYS A 24 -25.79 15.31 -25.20
C CYS A 24 -26.34 14.07 -24.52
N CYS A 25 -25.56 12.98 -24.51
CA CYS A 25 -25.98 11.70 -23.98
C CYS A 25 -25.65 11.60 -22.49
N GLY A 26 -26.51 12.23 -21.68
CA GLY A 26 -26.50 12.17 -20.22
C GLY A 26 -26.86 10.78 -19.66
N HIS A 27 -27.54 10.75 -18.51
CA HIS A 27 -27.86 9.51 -17.78
C HIS A 27 -28.96 8.63 -18.43
N ASP A 28 -29.60 9.09 -19.51
CA ASP A 28 -30.84 8.49 -20.05
C ASP A 28 -30.63 7.60 -21.29
N LEU A 29 -29.40 7.33 -21.71
CA LEU A 29 -29.16 6.43 -22.85
C LEU A 29 -29.40 4.96 -22.48
N ASP A 30 -29.97 4.22 -23.44
CA ASP A 30 -30.04 2.75 -23.39
C ASP A 30 -28.65 2.15 -23.64
N SER A 31 -28.39 1.00 -23.01
CA SER A 31 -27.24 0.13 -23.23
C SER A 31 -26.89 -0.10 -24.72
N ASN A 32 -27.91 -0.20 -25.57
CA ASN A 32 -27.74 -0.38 -27.02
C ASN A 32 -27.03 0.79 -27.70
N ASP A 33 -27.29 2.03 -27.26
CA ASP A 33 -26.68 3.23 -27.84
C ASP A 33 -25.17 3.30 -27.52
N TYR A 34 -24.75 2.76 -26.37
CA TYR A 34 -23.33 2.65 -26.01
C TYR A 34 -22.58 1.66 -26.88
N HIS A 35 -23.16 0.49 -27.13
CA HIS A 35 -22.57 -0.49 -28.03
C HIS A 35 -22.45 0.09 -29.44
N LEU A 36 -23.48 0.77 -29.93
CA LEU A 36 -23.44 1.46 -31.22
C LEU A 36 -22.33 2.53 -31.28
N PHE A 37 -22.14 3.32 -30.22
CA PHE A 37 -21.07 4.31 -30.15
C PHE A 37 -19.68 3.65 -30.22
N ILE A 38 -19.42 2.64 -29.37
CA ILE A 38 -18.12 1.96 -29.32
C ILE A 38 -17.84 1.22 -30.64
N ASP A 39 -18.87 0.59 -31.22
CA ASP A 39 -18.69 -0.20 -32.43
C ASP A 39 -18.47 0.65 -33.68
N ASN A 40 -19.05 1.85 -33.72
CA ASN A 40 -18.93 2.79 -34.84
C ASN A 40 -18.00 3.96 -34.51
N PHE A 41 -17.11 3.82 -33.51
CA PHE A 41 -16.16 4.87 -33.16
C PHE A 41 -15.24 5.17 -34.36
N PRO A 42 -15.09 6.43 -34.80
CA PRO A 42 -14.30 6.78 -35.98
C PRO A 42 -12.83 6.39 -35.81
N SER A 43 -12.27 5.66 -36.79
CA SER A 43 -10.86 5.24 -36.75
C SER A 43 -9.91 6.43 -36.75
N ASP A 44 -10.18 7.47 -37.56
CA ASP A 44 -9.26 8.60 -37.70
C ASP A 44 -9.19 9.42 -36.40
N VAL A 45 -10.29 9.52 -35.65
CA VAL A 45 -10.30 10.13 -34.31
C VAL A 45 -9.49 9.29 -33.32
N TYR A 46 -9.61 7.96 -33.37
CA TYR A 46 -8.84 7.07 -32.51
C TYR A 46 -7.34 7.16 -32.82
N ASP A 47 -6.97 7.15 -34.10
CA ASP A 47 -5.58 7.28 -34.56
C ASP A 47 -5.01 8.63 -34.15
N GLU A 48 -5.80 9.70 -34.22
CA GLU A 48 -5.41 11.03 -33.71
C GLU A 48 -5.19 11.02 -32.19
N PHE A 49 -6.03 10.33 -31.41
CA PHE A 49 -5.77 10.14 -29.98
C PHE A 49 -4.45 9.41 -29.72
N GLN A 50 -4.15 8.37 -30.51
CA GLN A 50 -2.89 7.66 -30.41
C GLN A 50 -1.69 8.56 -30.75
N ASN A 51 -1.77 9.33 -31.85
CA ASN A 51 -0.74 10.28 -32.24
C ASN A 51 -0.45 11.31 -31.14
N VAL A 52 -1.50 11.87 -30.53
CA VAL A 52 -1.40 12.83 -29.42
C VAL A 52 -0.81 12.19 -28.16
N SER A 53 -1.04 10.90 -27.92
CA SER A 53 -0.43 10.19 -26.78
C SER A 53 1.09 9.99 -26.96
N GLU A 54 1.56 9.83 -28.19
CA GLU A 54 2.96 9.58 -28.53
C GLU A 54 3.77 10.87 -28.76
N LEU A 55 3.13 11.91 -29.33
CA LEU A 55 3.75 13.16 -29.73
C LEU A 55 3.09 14.35 -29.02
N PRO A 56 3.60 14.76 -27.84
CA PRO A 56 3.10 15.96 -27.18
C PRO A 56 3.37 17.22 -28.03
N TYR A 57 2.49 18.21 -27.90
CA TYR A 57 2.61 19.56 -28.51
C TYR A 57 2.25 19.70 -30.00
N THR A 58 1.44 18.79 -30.56
CA THR A 58 0.81 19.01 -31.87
C THR A 58 -0.25 20.13 -31.82
N VAL A 59 -0.58 20.73 -32.97
CA VAL A 59 -1.68 21.71 -33.06
C VAL A 59 -2.99 21.01 -32.70
N GLY A 60 -3.71 21.54 -31.71
CA GLY A 60 -4.94 20.92 -31.19
C GLY A 60 -4.72 19.89 -30.08
N TYR A 61 -3.48 19.68 -29.62
CA TYR A 61 -3.12 18.71 -28.57
C TYR A 61 -4.07 18.74 -27.36
N HIS A 62 -4.31 19.91 -26.76
CA HIS A 62 -5.18 20.02 -25.58
C HIS A 62 -6.64 19.72 -25.89
N GLU A 63 -7.14 20.11 -27.07
CA GLU A 63 -8.54 19.90 -27.46
C GLU A 63 -8.83 18.42 -27.74
N THR A 64 -7.92 17.76 -28.46
CA THR A 64 -7.98 16.32 -28.73
C THR A 64 -7.91 15.53 -27.44
N ARG A 65 -7.03 15.94 -26.53
CA ARG A 65 -6.83 15.25 -25.26
C ARG A 65 -8.00 15.42 -24.31
N THR A 66 -8.58 16.62 -24.20
CA THR A 66 -9.84 16.83 -23.45
C THR A 66 -10.95 15.94 -24.02
N LEU A 67 -11.10 15.90 -25.35
CA LEU A 67 -12.06 15.02 -25.99
C LEU A 67 -11.82 13.54 -25.68
N PHE A 68 -10.56 13.09 -25.63
CA PHE A 68 -10.22 11.73 -25.23
C PHE A 68 -10.74 11.41 -23.81
N PHE A 69 -10.51 12.29 -22.83
CA PHE A 69 -11.00 12.05 -21.47
C PHE A 69 -12.53 12.07 -21.38
N ASP A 70 -13.21 12.93 -22.14
CA ASP A 70 -14.67 12.94 -22.23
C ASP A 70 -15.20 11.62 -22.80
N VAL A 71 -14.56 11.11 -23.86
CA VAL A 71 -14.86 9.80 -24.45
C VAL A 71 -14.59 8.67 -23.47
N PHE A 72 -13.47 8.71 -22.74
CA PHE A 72 -13.13 7.71 -21.75
C PHE A 72 -14.18 7.64 -20.64
N VAL A 73 -14.55 8.79 -20.06
CA VAL A 73 -15.60 8.89 -19.05
C VAL A 73 -16.93 8.39 -19.60
N PHE A 74 -17.27 8.73 -20.84
CA PHE A 74 -18.50 8.28 -21.49
C PHE A 74 -18.55 6.75 -21.64
N ILE A 75 -17.49 6.13 -22.17
CA ILE A 75 -17.39 4.68 -22.38
C ILE A 75 -17.53 3.92 -21.05
N TYR A 76 -16.81 4.36 -20.02
CA TYR A 76 -16.69 3.63 -18.75
C TYR A 76 -17.68 4.03 -17.67
N ARG A 77 -18.61 4.93 -17.99
CA ARG A 77 -19.79 5.17 -17.17
C ARG A 77 -20.66 3.90 -17.03
N TYR A 78 -20.66 3.04 -18.05
CA TYR A 78 -21.50 1.83 -18.15
C TYR A 78 -20.69 0.55 -17.93
N PRO A 79 -21.05 -0.32 -16.97
CA PRO A 79 -20.29 -1.54 -16.67
C PRO A 79 -20.17 -2.54 -17.83
N GLU A 80 -21.16 -2.59 -18.73
CA GLU A 80 -21.21 -3.53 -19.85
C GLU A 80 -20.05 -3.32 -20.83
N SER A 81 -19.54 -2.09 -20.94
CA SER A 81 -18.46 -1.75 -21.87
C SER A 81 -17.11 -2.36 -21.49
N ILE A 82 -16.90 -2.67 -20.20
CA ILE A 82 -15.59 -3.06 -19.66
C ILE A 82 -15.04 -4.34 -20.33
N THR A 83 -15.93 -5.22 -20.77
CA THR A 83 -15.57 -6.49 -21.43
C THR A 83 -15.36 -6.37 -22.94
N SER A 84 -15.70 -5.22 -23.54
CA SER A 84 -15.56 -5.00 -24.98
C SER A 84 -14.08 -4.90 -25.37
N PRO A 85 -13.61 -5.68 -26.37
CA PRO A 85 -12.26 -5.56 -26.89
C PRO A 85 -11.92 -4.15 -27.40
N LYS A 86 -12.90 -3.42 -27.96
CA LYS A 86 -12.72 -2.03 -28.42
C LYS A 86 -12.59 -1.07 -27.24
N ALA A 87 -13.44 -1.18 -26.22
CA ALA A 87 -13.31 -0.37 -25.01
C ALA A 87 -11.94 -0.55 -24.36
N ARG A 88 -11.44 -1.79 -24.28
CA ARG A 88 -10.11 -2.09 -23.74
C ARG A 88 -8.98 -1.31 -24.44
N ARG A 89 -9.09 -1.02 -25.74
CA ARG A 89 -8.12 -0.18 -26.46
C ARG A 89 -8.06 1.25 -25.91
N PHE A 90 -9.22 1.84 -25.59
CA PHE A 90 -9.28 3.14 -24.92
C PHE A 90 -8.65 3.11 -23.52
N PHE A 91 -8.75 1.99 -22.80
CA PHE A 91 -8.10 1.86 -21.50
C PHE A 91 -6.58 1.77 -21.61
N ILE A 92 -6.07 1.03 -22.60
CA ILE A 92 -4.63 1.02 -22.92
C ILE A 92 -4.16 2.43 -23.26
N LEU A 93 -4.90 3.12 -24.14
CA LEU A 93 -4.56 4.48 -24.54
C LEU A 93 -4.63 5.48 -23.37
N PHE A 94 -5.59 5.31 -22.46
CA PHE A 94 -5.67 6.08 -21.22
C PHE A 94 -4.40 5.93 -20.37
N LEU A 95 -3.90 4.70 -20.23
CA LEU A 95 -2.66 4.43 -19.50
C LEU A 95 -1.46 5.12 -20.14
N GLU A 96 -1.41 5.24 -21.47
CA GLU A 96 -0.38 6.02 -22.16
C GLU A 96 -0.52 7.53 -21.89
N PHE A 97 -1.75 8.07 -21.95
CA PHE A 97 -1.99 9.49 -21.69
C PHE A 97 -1.54 9.94 -20.30
N ILE A 98 -1.82 9.15 -19.25
CA ILE A 98 -1.48 9.52 -17.86
C ILE A 98 0.02 9.36 -17.54
N LYS A 99 0.83 8.79 -18.45
CA LYS A 99 2.30 8.75 -18.29
C LYS A 99 2.96 10.10 -18.57
N SER A 100 2.32 10.94 -19.40
CA SER A 100 2.83 12.28 -19.71
C SER A 100 2.63 13.25 -18.53
N ILE A 101 3.48 14.27 -18.41
CA ILE A 101 3.47 15.21 -17.26
C ILE A 101 2.53 16.41 -17.50
N ASP A 102 1.99 16.55 -18.71
CA ASP A 102 1.23 17.75 -19.09
C ASP A 102 -0.19 17.74 -18.48
N VAL A 103 -0.44 18.59 -17.48
CA VAL A 103 -1.69 18.59 -16.71
C VAL A 103 -2.81 19.31 -17.46
N ILE A 104 -3.91 18.61 -17.71
CA ILE A 104 -5.15 19.25 -18.20
C ILE A 104 -5.94 19.83 -17.03
N VAL A 105 -6.31 21.11 -17.15
CA VAL A 105 -6.98 21.88 -16.08
C VAL A 105 -8.49 21.63 -16.02
N SER A 106 -9.12 21.08 -17.06
CA SER A 106 -10.60 21.05 -17.21
C SER A 106 -11.28 19.70 -17.02
N ILE A 107 -10.60 18.66 -16.50
CA ILE A 107 -11.20 17.33 -16.32
C ILE A 107 -11.89 17.24 -14.96
N ASP A 108 -13.12 16.73 -14.92
CA ASP A 108 -13.74 16.29 -13.67
C ASP A 108 -13.08 15.00 -13.17
N VAL A 109 -12.07 15.19 -12.32
CA VAL A 109 -11.28 14.09 -11.75
C VAL A 109 -12.14 13.15 -10.91
N ASN A 110 -13.23 13.61 -10.28
CA ASN A 110 -14.09 12.71 -9.50
C ASN A 110 -14.79 11.69 -10.40
N SER A 111 -15.41 12.16 -11.48
CA SER A 111 -16.05 11.29 -12.48
C SER A 111 -15.03 10.35 -13.13
N LEU A 112 -13.81 10.82 -13.36
CA LEU A 112 -12.75 9.99 -13.91
C LEU A 112 -12.34 8.86 -12.95
N PHE A 113 -12.14 9.14 -11.65
CA PHE A 113 -11.85 8.10 -10.65
C PHE A 113 -12.95 7.03 -10.65
N ASP A 114 -14.22 7.42 -10.66
CA ASP A 114 -15.35 6.47 -10.67
C ASP A 114 -15.31 5.58 -11.93
N CYS A 115 -14.91 6.15 -13.07
CA CYS A 115 -14.76 5.40 -14.32
C CYS A 115 -13.55 4.45 -14.26
N ILE A 116 -12.41 4.87 -13.70
CA ILE A 116 -11.24 4.00 -13.54
C ILE A 116 -11.57 2.85 -12.58
N GLU A 117 -12.25 3.12 -11.46
CA GLU A 117 -12.70 2.11 -10.49
C GLU A 117 -13.58 1.06 -11.16
N LYS A 118 -14.50 1.48 -12.03
CA LYS A 118 -15.29 0.56 -12.88
C LYS A 118 -14.37 -0.22 -13.83
N CYS A 119 -13.45 0.42 -14.54
CA CYS A 119 -12.52 -0.27 -15.45
C CYS A 119 -11.76 -1.40 -14.76
N ILE A 120 -11.19 -1.12 -13.59
CA ILE A 120 -10.37 -2.06 -12.82
C ILE A 120 -11.20 -3.07 -12.01
N SER A 121 -12.53 -2.98 -12.04
CA SER A 121 -13.38 -4.06 -11.52
C SER A 121 -13.27 -5.34 -12.38
N TYR A 122 -12.86 -5.20 -13.64
CA TYR A 122 -12.53 -6.31 -14.52
C TYR A 122 -11.05 -6.69 -14.40
N GLU A 123 -10.80 -7.96 -14.06
CA GLU A 123 -9.48 -8.43 -13.65
C GLU A 123 -8.36 -8.22 -14.70
N PRO A 124 -8.56 -8.48 -16.01
CA PRO A 124 -7.54 -8.19 -17.02
C PRO A 124 -7.15 -6.71 -17.13
N ASN A 125 -8.11 -5.79 -16.95
CA ASN A 125 -7.82 -4.37 -16.95
C ASN A 125 -7.09 -3.97 -15.66
N LYS A 126 -7.45 -4.57 -14.53
CA LYS A 126 -6.77 -4.34 -13.26
C LYS A 126 -5.31 -4.80 -13.29
N VAL A 127 -5.04 -5.99 -13.84
CA VAL A 127 -3.68 -6.51 -14.05
C VAL A 127 -2.87 -5.54 -14.90
N LEU A 128 -3.44 -5.11 -16.03
CA LEU A 128 -2.79 -4.13 -16.92
C LEU A 128 -2.52 -2.80 -16.20
N PHE A 129 -3.48 -2.31 -15.39
CA PHE A 129 -3.31 -1.10 -14.61
C PHE A 129 -2.17 -1.19 -13.60
N ILE A 130 -2.00 -2.35 -12.95
CA ILE A 130 -0.91 -2.61 -12.00
C ILE A 130 0.44 -2.68 -12.74
N ASP A 131 0.50 -3.43 -13.85
CA ASP A 131 1.72 -3.61 -14.63
C ASP A 131 2.22 -2.28 -15.22
N GLU A 132 1.31 -1.40 -15.66
CA GLU A 132 1.64 -0.07 -16.19
C GLU A 132 1.86 1.01 -15.12
N ASN A 133 1.88 0.65 -13.82
CA ASN A 133 2.00 1.57 -12.69
C ASN A 133 0.89 2.64 -12.66
N GLY A 134 -0.33 2.27 -13.01
CA GLY A 134 -1.45 3.17 -13.21
C GLY A 134 -1.75 4.07 -12.01
N VAL A 135 -1.66 3.56 -10.77
CA VAL A 135 -1.89 4.38 -9.56
C VAL A 135 -0.89 5.54 -9.48
N TYR A 136 0.39 5.25 -9.70
CA TYR A 136 1.44 6.25 -9.68
C TYR A 136 1.28 7.26 -10.83
N ASN A 137 0.96 6.78 -12.04
CA ASN A 137 0.75 7.68 -13.18
C ASN A 137 -0.47 8.58 -12.94
N VAL A 138 -1.57 8.05 -12.40
CA VAL A 138 -2.75 8.84 -11.98
C VAL A 138 -2.35 9.88 -10.94
N PHE A 139 -1.55 9.49 -9.93
CA PHE A 139 -1.06 10.43 -8.92
C PHE A 139 -0.26 11.57 -9.53
N ASN A 140 0.75 11.24 -10.34
CA ASN A 140 1.64 12.21 -10.94
C ASN A 140 0.87 13.14 -11.90
N TYR A 141 -0.06 12.56 -12.66
CA TYR A 141 -0.85 13.29 -13.64
C TYR A 141 -1.85 14.26 -13.01
N PHE A 142 -2.49 13.86 -11.91
CA PHE A 142 -3.49 14.66 -11.20
C PHE A 142 -2.99 15.26 -9.88
N HIS A 143 -1.67 15.37 -9.70
CA HIS A 143 -1.04 15.75 -8.43
C HIS A 143 -1.66 17.01 -7.80
N ASN A 144 -1.85 18.07 -8.59
CA ASN A 144 -2.45 19.33 -8.13
C ASN A 144 -3.91 19.20 -7.66
N GLN A 145 -4.64 18.20 -8.14
CA GLN A 145 -6.07 17.99 -7.86
C GLN A 145 -6.29 16.95 -6.76
N ILE A 146 -5.37 16.00 -6.61
CA ILE A 146 -5.44 14.90 -5.64
C ILE A 146 -5.32 15.39 -4.19
N SER A 147 -4.67 16.52 -3.94
CA SER A 147 -4.59 17.11 -2.59
C SER A 147 -5.98 17.32 -1.96
N ASN A 148 -6.99 17.67 -2.76
CA ASN A 148 -8.38 17.82 -2.33
C ASN A 148 -9.15 16.49 -2.26
N LEU A 149 -8.58 15.42 -2.80
CA LEU A 149 -9.18 14.09 -2.94
C LEU A 149 -8.38 13.01 -2.20
N SER A 150 -7.53 13.39 -1.23
CA SER A 150 -6.59 12.47 -0.56
C SER A 150 -7.26 11.19 -0.04
N GLN A 151 -8.43 11.31 0.61
CA GLN A 151 -9.18 10.15 1.09
C GLN A 151 -9.72 9.27 -0.03
N LYS A 152 -10.21 9.87 -1.13
CA LYS A 152 -10.70 9.12 -2.31
C LYS A 152 -9.53 8.40 -2.97
N PHE A 153 -8.39 9.07 -3.10
CA PHE A 153 -7.17 8.49 -3.64
C PHE A 153 -6.61 7.35 -2.77
N GLU A 154 -6.67 7.48 -1.45
CA GLU A 154 -6.31 6.39 -0.53
C GLU A 154 -7.22 5.17 -0.74
N ASN A 155 -8.53 5.37 -0.81
CA ASN A 155 -9.50 4.30 -1.08
C ASN A 155 -9.25 3.64 -2.44
N PHE A 156 -8.92 4.45 -3.45
CA PHE A 156 -8.55 3.98 -4.78
C PHE A 156 -7.29 3.10 -4.75
N CYS A 157 -6.23 3.50 -4.04
CA CYS A 157 -5.03 2.69 -3.85
C CYS A 157 -5.36 1.35 -3.19
N VAL A 158 -6.18 1.36 -2.14
CA VAL A 158 -6.66 0.17 -1.45
C VAL A 158 -7.41 -0.75 -2.43
N GLN A 159 -8.34 -0.21 -3.23
CA GLN A 159 -9.12 -1.01 -4.19
C GLN A 159 -8.24 -1.65 -5.27
N VAL A 160 -7.24 -0.93 -5.79
CA VAL A 160 -6.30 -1.46 -6.77
C VAL A 160 -5.44 -2.56 -6.15
N PHE A 161 -4.89 -2.35 -4.96
CA PHE A 161 -3.86 -3.25 -4.43
C PHE A 161 -4.38 -4.36 -3.50
N GLU A 162 -5.61 -4.27 -2.98
CA GLU A 162 -6.12 -5.20 -1.95
C GLU A 162 -7.18 -6.20 -2.44
N SER A 163 -7.64 -6.15 -3.69
CA SER A 163 -8.71 -7.06 -4.12
C SER A 163 -8.22 -8.48 -4.45
N ASP A 164 -8.91 -9.48 -3.90
CA ASP A 164 -8.57 -10.91 -3.91
C ASP A 164 -8.56 -11.56 -5.31
N TYR A 165 -8.91 -10.80 -6.36
CA TYR A 165 -9.14 -11.34 -7.69
C TYR A 165 -7.87 -11.40 -8.56
N VAL A 166 -6.83 -10.63 -8.24
CA VAL A 166 -5.61 -10.60 -9.06
C VAL A 166 -4.80 -11.86 -8.80
N LYS A 167 -4.71 -12.71 -9.81
CA LYS A 167 -3.92 -13.94 -9.71
C LYS A 167 -2.45 -13.65 -9.97
N ARG A 168 -1.58 -14.24 -9.13
CA ARG A 168 -0.12 -14.10 -9.21
C ARG A 168 0.46 -14.27 -10.61
N TYR A 169 -0.02 -15.28 -11.36
CA TYR A 169 0.54 -15.63 -12.67
C TYR A 169 0.16 -14.66 -13.81
N HIS A 170 -0.70 -13.68 -13.55
CA HIS A 170 -1.05 -12.66 -14.53
C HIS A 170 -0.14 -11.42 -14.49
N LEU A 171 0.62 -11.23 -13.41
CA LEU A 171 1.45 -10.04 -13.22
C LEU A 171 2.84 -10.19 -13.86
N TYR A 172 3.35 -9.10 -14.43
CA TYR A 172 4.67 -9.09 -15.03
C TYR A 172 5.75 -8.64 -14.03
N LEU A 173 6.45 -9.60 -13.42
CA LEU A 173 7.38 -9.42 -12.31
C LEU A 173 8.49 -8.37 -12.56
N VAL A 174 8.98 -8.27 -13.80
CA VAL A 174 10.00 -7.28 -14.19
C VAL A 174 9.42 -5.87 -14.09
N LYS A 175 8.21 -5.63 -14.62
CA LYS A 175 7.53 -4.33 -14.47
C LYS A 175 7.21 -4.03 -13.01
N LEU A 176 6.81 -5.03 -12.21
CA LEU A 176 6.59 -4.79 -10.78
C LEU A 176 7.86 -4.27 -10.08
N SER A 177 9.03 -4.82 -10.43
CA SER A 177 10.33 -4.38 -9.92
C SER A 177 10.65 -2.95 -10.39
N GLU A 178 10.43 -2.64 -11.66
CA GLU A 178 10.60 -1.28 -12.20
C GLU A 178 9.65 -0.28 -11.51
N ASN A 179 8.39 -0.66 -11.31
CA ASN A 179 7.34 0.17 -10.72
C ASN A 179 7.66 0.53 -9.28
N VAL A 180 8.06 -0.44 -8.45
CA VAL A 180 8.43 -0.16 -7.06
C VAL A 180 9.65 0.74 -6.98
N ASN A 181 10.67 0.52 -7.82
CA ASN A 181 11.86 1.38 -7.85
C ASN A 181 11.52 2.80 -8.32
N ARG A 182 10.62 2.96 -9.29
CA ARG A 182 10.13 4.26 -9.72
C ARG A 182 9.41 5.00 -8.59
N ILE A 183 8.53 4.33 -7.86
CA ILE A 183 7.81 4.92 -6.71
C ILE A 183 8.80 5.33 -5.62
N ILE A 184 9.75 4.44 -5.26
CA ILE A 184 10.82 4.73 -4.28
C ILE A 184 11.62 5.96 -4.69
N ASN A 185 12.09 6.02 -5.94
CA ASN A 185 12.89 7.13 -6.44
C ASN A 185 12.14 8.46 -6.36
N VAL A 186 10.86 8.47 -6.73
CA VAL A 186 10.04 9.69 -6.66
C VAL A 186 9.82 10.09 -5.21
N TYR A 187 9.50 9.15 -4.32
CA TYR A 187 9.37 9.43 -2.90
C TYR A 187 10.64 10.07 -2.34
N SER A 188 11.81 9.54 -2.68
CA SER A 188 13.10 10.11 -2.24
C SER A 188 13.33 11.53 -2.74
N CYS A 189 12.72 11.94 -3.87
CA CYS A 189 12.85 13.28 -4.42
C CYS A 189 11.89 14.30 -3.76
N ILE A 190 10.63 13.94 -3.52
CA ILE A 190 9.59 14.89 -3.09
C ILE A 190 9.13 14.71 -1.63
N ASN A 191 9.36 13.53 -1.05
CA ASN A 191 8.99 13.16 0.33
C ASN A 191 7.51 13.43 0.67
N GLU A 192 6.63 13.18 -0.30
CA GLU A 192 5.18 13.37 -0.15
C GLU A 192 4.51 12.14 0.43
N GLU A 193 3.54 12.38 1.32
CA GLU A 193 2.83 11.33 2.03
C GLU A 193 2.02 10.43 1.09
N GLU A 194 1.39 11.01 0.08
CA GLU A 194 0.60 10.31 -0.92
C GLU A 194 1.43 9.31 -1.72
N VAL A 195 2.70 9.62 -2.00
CA VAL A 195 3.63 8.66 -2.64
C VAL A 195 4.00 7.55 -1.66
N GLY A 196 4.16 7.86 -0.38
CA GLY A 196 4.37 6.86 0.67
C GLY A 196 3.19 5.89 0.78
N LEU A 197 1.97 6.41 0.76
CA LEU A 197 0.74 5.60 0.76
C LEU A 197 0.68 4.66 -0.44
N GLN A 198 1.04 5.15 -1.64
CA GLN A 198 1.13 4.31 -2.84
C GLN A 198 2.17 3.21 -2.68
N LEU A 199 3.37 3.55 -2.22
CA LEU A 199 4.45 2.57 -2.00
C LEU A 199 4.01 1.45 -1.06
N PHE A 200 3.45 1.80 0.10
CA PHE A 200 3.01 0.79 1.07
C PHE A 200 1.79 0.00 0.61
N SER A 201 0.90 0.59 -0.18
CA SER A 201 -0.22 -0.13 -0.79
C SER A 201 0.26 -1.12 -1.85
N PHE A 202 1.19 -0.71 -2.71
CA PHE A 202 1.85 -1.59 -3.69
C PHE A 202 2.57 -2.75 -3.00
N LEU A 203 3.41 -2.46 -2.00
CA LEU A 203 4.14 -3.48 -1.24
C LEU A 203 3.21 -4.43 -0.47
N ARG A 204 2.02 -3.96 -0.08
CA ARG A 204 1.00 -4.81 0.50
C ARG A 204 0.45 -5.81 -0.53
N MET A 205 0.19 -5.39 -1.77
CA MET A 205 -0.20 -6.32 -2.84
C MET A 205 0.88 -7.38 -3.05
N VAL A 206 2.15 -6.95 -3.18
CA VAL A 206 3.31 -7.85 -3.31
C VAL A 206 3.38 -8.84 -2.15
N HIS A 207 3.17 -8.38 -0.92
CA HIS A 207 3.09 -9.25 0.26
C HIS A 207 1.99 -10.29 0.13
N HIS A 208 0.78 -9.86 -0.25
CA HIS A 208 -0.40 -10.73 -0.32
C HIS A 208 -0.24 -11.83 -1.37
N LEU A 209 0.39 -11.51 -2.50
CA LEU A 209 0.67 -12.44 -3.59
C LEU A 209 1.95 -13.27 -3.39
N ASP A 210 2.63 -13.09 -2.25
CA ASP A 210 3.91 -13.72 -1.91
C ASP A 210 5.01 -13.52 -2.97
N LEU A 211 5.13 -12.29 -3.48
CA LEU A 211 6.02 -11.93 -4.60
C LEU A 211 7.35 -11.30 -4.16
N PHE A 212 7.64 -11.19 -2.86
CA PHE A 212 8.82 -10.47 -2.36
C PHE A 212 10.17 -11.11 -2.73
N ASP A 213 10.22 -12.41 -2.99
CA ASP A 213 11.42 -13.10 -3.50
C ASP A 213 11.55 -13.01 -5.03
N GLU A 214 10.50 -12.55 -5.72
CA GLU A 214 10.44 -12.50 -7.19
C GLU A 214 10.74 -11.12 -7.76
N ILE A 215 10.50 -10.07 -6.98
CA ILE A 215 10.79 -8.69 -7.36
C ILE A 215 12.06 -8.19 -6.69
N GLU A 216 12.68 -7.16 -7.26
CA GLU A 216 13.92 -6.56 -6.75
C GLU A 216 13.78 -5.04 -6.67
N PHE A 217 14.22 -4.46 -5.56
CA PHE A 217 14.20 -3.01 -5.36
C PHE A 217 15.36 -2.50 -4.52
N ASP A 218 15.66 -1.20 -4.63
CA ASP A 218 16.67 -0.54 -3.84
C ASP A 218 16.27 -0.51 -2.36
N VAL A 219 16.81 -1.47 -1.61
CA VAL A 219 16.54 -1.67 -0.19
C VAL A 219 16.98 -0.47 0.66
N SER A 220 18.07 0.20 0.28
CA SER A 220 18.58 1.36 1.01
C SER A 220 17.63 2.54 0.87
N ARG A 221 17.21 2.86 -0.35
CA ARG A 221 16.23 3.93 -0.57
C ARG A 221 14.88 3.59 0.01
N PHE A 222 14.47 2.32 -0.06
CA PHE A 222 13.24 1.87 0.60
C PHE A 222 13.29 2.10 2.12
N TYR A 223 14.43 1.83 2.76
CA TYR A 223 14.63 2.11 4.17
C TYR A 223 14.45 3.60 4.49
N ASP A 224 15.04 4.49 3.67
CA ASP A 224 14.89 5.94 3.84
C ASP A 224 13.42 6.37 3.70
N CYS A 225 12.72 5.84 2.69
CA CYS A 225 11.29 6.10 2.48
C CYS A 225 10.46 5.66 3.69
N MET A 226 10.75 4.48 4.22
CA MET A 226 10.09 3.91 5.39
C MET A 226 10.32 4.77 6.62
N ASN A 227 11.55 5.22 6.86
CA ASN A 227 11.88 6.04 8.02
C ASN A 227 11.06 7.33 8.03
N SER A 228 11.07 8.08 6.92
CA SER A 228 10.28 9.30 6.76
C SER A 228 8.79 9.05 6.94
N THR A 229 8.26 8.03 6.26
CA THR A 229 6.83 7.70 6.30
C THR A 229 6.38 7.30 7.71
N PHE A 230 7.15 6.46 8.40
CA PHE A 230 6.82 6.01 9.74
C PHE A 230 6.85 7.16 10.75
N MET A 231 7.83 8.06 10.65
CA MET A 231 7.92 9.25 11.51
C MET A 231 6.72 10.18 11.29
N LEU A 232 6.26 10.37 10.05
CA LEU A 232 5.04 11.12 9.75
C LEU A 232 3.80 10.47 10.39
N MET A 233 3.63 9.15 10.22
CA MET A 233 2.47 8.41 10.73
C MET A 233 2.35 8.49 12.26
N ILE A 234 3.48 8.31 12.95
CA ILE A 234 3.51 8.35 14.42
C ILE A 234 3.10 9.70 15.00
N ASN A 235 3.39 10.78 14.28
CA ASN A 235 3.07 12.12 14.72
C ASN A 235 1.60 12.49 14.50
N LYS A 236 0.94 11.86 13.51
CA LYS A 236 -0.47 12.13 13.19
C LYS A 236 -1.48 11.56 14.17
N THR A 237 -1.05 10.78 15.17
CA THR A 237 -1.91 10.11 16.18
C THR A 237 -3.03 9.22 15.62
N ASP A 238 -3.11 9.04 14.30
CA ASP A 238 -4.14 8.24 13.66
C ASP A 238 -3.72 6.76 13.67
N ASP A 239 -4.08 6.10 14.76
CA ASP A 239 -3.53 4.83 15.26
C ASP A 239 -3.82 3.60 14.35
N ASN A 240 -4.63 3.78 13.30
CA ASN A 240 -5.46 2.67 12.83
C ASN A 240 -4.99 1.94 11.57
N MET A 241 -4.55 2.61 10.50
CA MET A 241 -4.49 1.93 9.20
C MET A 241 -3.16 1.23 8.84
N LEU A 242 -2.00 1.86 9.04
CA LEU A 242 -0.81 1.43 8.31
C LEU A 242 0.20 0.63 9.12
N SER A 243 0.35 0.88 10.41
CA SER A 243 1.46 0.29 11.18
C SER A 243 1.47 -1.25 11.26
N PRO A 244 0.35 -1.98 11.47
CA PRO A 244 0.38 -3.44 11.43
C PRO A 244 0.73 -4.01 10.04
N ARG A 245 0.42 -3.25 8.97
CA ARG A 245 0.70 -3.63 7.57
C ARG A 245 2.19 -3.46 7.28
N VAL A 246 2.76 -2.30 7.62
CA VAL A 246 4.19 -2.01 7.53
C VAL A 246 5.00 -3.09 8.28
N SER A 247 4.60 -3.39 9.51
CA SER A 247 5.27 -4.41 10.32
C SER A 247 5.26 -5.81 9.69
N LYS A 248 4.22 -6.20 8.94
CA LYS A 248 4.17 -7.47 8.20
C LYS A 248 5.06 -7.46 6.96
N ILE A 249 5.02 -6.36 6.19
CA ILE A 249 5.89 -6.16 5.02
C ILE A 249 7.35 -6.32 5.43
N LEU A 250 7.79 -5.61 6.49
CA LEU A 250 9.16 -5.68 6.97
C LEU A 250 9.56 -7.03 7.52
N SER A 251 8.65 -7.73 8.19
CA SER A 251 8.93 -9.11 8.61
C SER A 251 9.21 -10.00 7.42
N THR A 252 8.52 -9.77 6.31
CA THR A 252 8.68 -10.59 5.12
C THR A 252 10.01 -10.27 4.45
N ILE A 253 10.32 -8.99 4.27
CA ILE A 253 11.59 -8.53 3.70
C ILE A 253 12.79 -9.05 4.51
N LEU A 254 12.76 -8.96 5.84
CA LEU A 254 13.84 -9.47 6.71
C LEU A 254 14.08 -10.99 6.63
N ASN A 255 13.09 -11.75 6.16
CA ASN A 255 13.18 -13.21 6.05
C ASN A 255 13.36 -13.68 4.60
N ARG A 256 13.44 -12.76 3.64
CA ARG A 256 13.57 -13.06 2.21
C ARG A 256 15.00 -12.83 1.73
N SER A 257 15.35 -13.55 0.67
CA SER A 257 16.74 -13.65 0.19
C SER A 257 17.10 -12.58 -0.83
N ARG A 258 16.12 -12.06 -1.58
CA ARG A 258 16.38 -11.15 -2.69
C ARG A 258 16.52 -9.70 -2.28
N ASN A 259 15.70 -9.25 -1.33
CA ASN A 259 15.66 -7.88 -0.84
C ASN A 259 16.16 -7.86 0.62
N THR A 260 17.37 -8.33 0.88
CA THR A 260 17.87 -8.48 2.25
C THR A 260 18.18 -7.12 2.87
N ILE A 261 17.45 -6.77 3.94
CA ILE A 261 17.81 -5.67 4.83
C ILE A 261 18.73 -6.21 5.91
N LEU A 262 19.96 -5.71 5.96
CA LEU A 262 20.87 -5.91 7.09
C LEU A 262 20.60 -4.83 8.14
N ILE A 263 20.42 -5.23 9.39
CA ILE A 263 20.35 -4.31 10.53
C ILE A 263 21.77 -4.16 11.08
N ASP A 264 22.59 -3.43 10.33
CA ASP A 264 24.01 -3.16 10.60
C ASP A 264 24.26 -1.80 11.28
N GLU A 265 23.24 -0.94 11.31
CA GLU A 265 23.29 0.41 11.90
C GLU A 265 22.31 0.55 13.07
N LEU A 266 22.68 1.42 14.03
CA LEU A 266 21.84 1.72 15.19
C LEU A 266 20.51 2.35 14.79
N ASP A 267 20.50 3.23 13.78
CA ASP A 267 19.29 3.89 13.29
C ASP A 267 18.31 2.87 12.69
N LYS A 268 18.83 1.91 11.92
CA LYS A 268 18.02 0.78 11.40
C LYS A 268 17.43 -0.01 12.56
N LEU A 269 18.24 -0.35 13.56
CA LEU A 269 17.78 -1.08 14.75
C LEU A 269 16.67 -0.32 15.49
N ILE A 270 16.81 1.00 15.65
CA ILE A 270 15.82 1.89 16.29
C ILE A 270 14.51 1.90 15.51
N LEU A 271 14.56 2.07 14.19
CA LEU A 271 13.37 2.14 13.35
C LEU A 271 12.59 0.82 13.38
N PHE A 272 13.29 -0.30 13.16
CA PHE A 272 12.66 -1.63 13.18
C PHE A 272 12.05 -1.96 14.54
N ALA A 273 12.76 -1.66 15.63
CA ALA A 273 12.23 -1.88 16.96
C ALA A 273 11.02 -0.99 17.28
N SER A 274 11.00 0.24 16.79
CA SER A 274 9.85 1.13 16.93
C SER A 274 8.62 0.54 16.23
N ILE A 275 8.74 0.14 14.97
CA ILE A 275 7.65 -0.45 14.18
C ILE A 275 7.16 -1.76 14.81
N PHE A 276 8.08 -2.61 15.28
CA PHE A 276 7.74 -3.89 15.89
C PHE A 276 7.16 -3.75 17.28
N ALA A 277 7.64 -2.80 18.09
CA ALA A 277 7.06 -2.50 19.40
C ALA A 277 5.62 -2.05 19.25
N PHE A 278 5.33 -1.12 18.33
CA PHE A 278 3.97 -0.68 18.05
C PHE A 278 3.04 -1.84 17.65
N ASP A 279 3.42 -2.64 16.64
CA ASP A 279 2.62 -3.78 16.16
C ASP A 279 2.39 -4.82 17.27
N LEU A 280 3.43 -5.10 18.07
CA LEU A 280 3.35 -6.06 19.16
C LEU A 280 2.46 -5.57 20.29
N SER A 281 2.58 -4.31 20.72
CA SER A 281 1.72 -3.68 21.73
C SER A 281 0.23 -3.84 21.38
N ARG A 282 -0.13 -3.49 20.14
CA ARG A 282 -1.51 -3.61 19.65
C ARG A 282 -2.00 -5.05 19.63
N LYS A 283 -1.15 -6.01 19.24
CA LYS A 283 -1.52 -7.45 19.24
C LYS A 283 -1.68 -8.01 20.65
N LEU A 284 -0.84 -7.59 21.59
CA LEU A 284 -0.96 -8.01 23.00
C LEU A 284 -2.22 -7.43 23.63
N ARG A 285 -2.51 -6.14 23.39
CA ARG A 285 -3.74 -5.48 23.85
C ARG A 285 -4.98 -6.22 23.35
N ARG A 286 -5.05 -6.53 22.05
CA ARG A 286 -6.14 -7.35 21.48
C ARG A 286 -6.23 -8.73 22.15
N ALA A 287 -5.12 -9.41 22.35
CA ALA A 287 -5.11 -10.72 23.02
C ALA A 287 -5.63 -10.65 24.46
N VAL A 288 -5.41 -9.54 25.16
CA VAL A 288 -5.98 -9.25 26.48
C VAL A 288 -7.48 -8.99 26.37
N ASP A 289 -7.90 -8.08 25.49
CA ASP A 289 -9.28 -7.62 25.39
C ASP A 289 -10.24 -8.69 24.85
N SER A 290 -9.84 -9.43 23.82
CA SER A 290 -10.67 -10.46 23.18
C SER A 290 -10.43 -11.87 23.73
N SER A 291 -9.56 -12.02 24.73
CA SER A 291 -9.08 -13.33 25.21
C SER A 291 -8.50 -14.24 24.11
N GLU A 292 -8.08 -13.65 22.98
CA GLU A 292 -7.51 -14.38 21.85
C GLU A 292 -6.13 -14.97 22.19
N LYS A 293 -5.89 -16.20 21.72
CA LYS A 293 -4.59 -16.84 21.90
C LYS A 293 -3.52 -16.18 21.02
N PHE A 294 -2.66 -15.36 21.64
CA PHE A 294 -1.43 -14.86 21.00
C PHE A 294 -0.50 -16.02 20.54
N LYS A 295 -0.59 -16.49 19.29
CA LYS A 295 0.31 -17.55 18.78
C LYS A 295 1.72 -17.02 18.54
N MET A 296 2.75 -17.61 19.14
CA MET A 296 4.16 -17.26 18.88
C MET A 296 4.64 -17.95 17.60
N THR A 297 5.06 -17.17 16.60
CA THR A 297 5.61 -17.65 15.32
C THR A 297 7.08 -17.28 15.20
N THR A 298 7.82 -17.87 14.25
CA THR A 298 9.23 -17.51 14.00
C THR A 298 9.41 -16.02 13.76
N ASN A 299 8.58 -15.41 12.90
CA ASN A 299 8.64 -13.97 12.63
C ASN A 299 8.38 -13.13 13.90
N LYS A 300 7.44 -13.55 14.77
CA LYS A 300 7.21 -12.86 16.05
C LYS A 300 8.42 -12.97 16.99
N ARG A 301 9.11 -14.11 17.01
CA ARG A 301 10.35 -14.28 17.79
C ARG A 301 11.43 -13.34 17.28
N GLN A 302 11.65 -13.28 15.96
CA GLN A 302 12.62 -12.36 15.35
C GLN A 302 12.32 -10.90 15.70
N LYS A 303 11.06 -10.46 15.62
CA LYS A 303 10.64 -9.11 16.07
C LYS A 303 10.98 -8.84 17.52
N ILE A 304 10.67 -9.79 18.40
CA ILE A 304 10.97 -9.69 19.84
C ILE A 304 12.48 -9.64 20.06
N SER A 305 13.27 -10.43 19.34
CA SER A 305 14.74 -10.39 19.41
C SER A 305 15.29 -9.02 19.00
N ILE A 306 14.76 -8.41 17.93
CA ILE A 306 15.13 -7.06 17.50
C ILE A 306 14.81 -6.04 18.61
N ILE A 307 13.59 -6.07 19.16
CA ILE A 307 13.20 -5.21 20.28
C ILE A 307 14.11 -5.41 21.50
N TYR A 308 14.43 -6.66 21.84
CA TYR A 308 15.30 -7.00 22.97
C TYR A 308 16.73 -6.47 22.77
N LEU A 309 17.29 -6.62 21.57
CA LEU A 309 18.59 -6.04 21.23
C LEU A 309 18.56 -4.51 21.35
N THR A 310 17.51 -3.86 20.85
CA THR A 310 17.31 -2.41 21.03
C THR A 310 17.23 -2.02 22.50
N LEU A 311 16.53 -2.80 23.33
CA LEU A 311 16.50 -2.57 24.77
C LEU A 311 17.90 -2.68 25.40
N ILE A 312 18.72 -3.65 25.00
CA ILE A 312 20.11 -3.79 25.50
C ILE A 312 20.94 -2.55 25.19
N VAL A 313 20.88 -2.05 23.95
CA VAL A 313 21.66 -0.88 23.53
C VAL A 313 20.97 0.45 23.90
N PHE A 314 19.75 0.41 24.42
CA PHE A 314 18.97 1.61 24.75
C PHE A 314 19.73 2.64 25.60
N PRO A 315 20.52 2.27 26.62
CA PRO A 315 21.30 3.24 27.41
C PRO A 315 22.36 4.00 26.61
N THR A 316 22.78 3.50 25.44
CA THR A 316 23.76 4.17 24.57
C THR A 316 23.10 5.01 23.47
N ILE A 317 21.77 4.98 23.34
CA ILE A 317 21.02 5.73 22.33
C ILE A 317 20.83 7.17 22.81
N ASP A 318 21.00 8.14 21.91
CA ASP A 318 20.66 9.55 22.19
C ASP A 318 19.14 9.73 22.38
N HIS A 319 18.73 9.81 23.64
CA HIS A 319 17.34 9.97 24.05
C HIS A 319 16.69 11.26 23.55
N SER A 320 17.47 12.28 23.18
CA SER A 320 16.92 13.51 22.62
C SER A 320 16.30 13.28 21.24
N GLN A 321 16.89 12.37 20.46
CA GLN A 321 16.47 12.02 19.09
C GLN A 321 15.45 10.88 19.06
N THR A 322 15.43 10.00 20.08
CA THR A 322 14.61 8.78 20.09
C THR A 322 13.42 8.81 21.04
N ARG A 323 12.79 9.99 21.22
CA ARG A 323 11.59 10.14 22.09
C ARG A 323 10.46 9.21 21.68
N VAL A 324 10.26 9.06 20.36
CA VAL A 324 9.26 8.16 19.77
C VAL A 324 9.51 6.71 20.19
N LEU A 325 10.74 6.20 20.01
CA LEU A 325 11.10 4.84 20.41
C LEU A 325 10.82 4.62 21.89
N ARG A 326 11.24 5.54 22.77
CA ARG A 326 11.01 5.43 24.21
C ARG A 326 9.52 5.30 24.53
N ARG A 327 8.67 6.14 23.94
CA ARG A 327 7.21 6.08 24.12
C ARG A 327 6.67 4.70 23.71
N LEU A 328 7.04 4.21 22.54
CA LEU A 328 6.58 2.92 22.02
C LEU A 328 7.04 1.72 22.87
N LEU A 329 8.27 1.77 23.39
CA LEU A 329 8.79 0.73 24.27
C LEU A 329 8.10 0.73 25.65
N ILE A 330 7.71 1.89 26.17
CA ILE A 330 6.89 2.01 27.38
C ILE A 330 5.48 1.43 27.14
N GLU A 331 4.85 1.77 26.02
CA GLU A 331 3.55 1.19 25.64
C GLU A 331 3.61 -0.33 25.49
N LEU A 332 4.72 -0.84 24.92
CA LEU A 332 4.97 -2.27 24.83
C LEU A 332 5.14 -2.89 26.21
N HIS A 333 5.91 -2.26 27.10
CA HIS A 333 6.08 -2.75 28.47
C HIS A 333 4.73 -2.93 29.18
N HIS A 334 3.85 -1.92 29.14
CA HIS A 334 2.51 -2.03 29.74
C HIS A 334 1.64 -3.08 29.07
N SER A 335 1.77 -3.25 27.75
CA SER A 335 1.05 -4.29 27.03
C SER A 335 1.53 -5.69 27.40
N VAL A 336 2.84 -5.87 27.63
CA VAL A 336 3.45 -7.11 28.11
C VAL A 336 3.06 -7.39 29.56
N GLU A 337 3.04 -6.37 30.42
CA GLU A 337 2.59 -6.47 31.82
C GLU A 337 1.17 -7.02 31.92
N LYS A 338 0.20 -6.36 31.28
CA LYS A 338 -1.21 -6.82 31.22
C LYS A 338 -1.33 -8.22 30.66
N TYR A 339 -0.49 -8.53 29.68
CA TYR A 339 -0.49 -9.83 29.04
C TYR A 339 0.03 -10.94 29.96
N ILE A 340 1.06 -10.68 30.77
CA ILE A 340 1.60 -11.61 31.78
C ILE A 340 0.57 -11.90 32.88
N GLU A 341 -0.28 -10.93 33.22
CA GLU A 341 -1.31 -11.05 34.25
C GLU A 341 -2.50 -11.95 33.86
N LEU A 342 -2.66 -12.28 32.58
CA LEU A 342 -3.77 -13.11 32.10
C LEU A 342 -3.65 -14.57 32.58
N PRO A 343 -4.65 -15.11 33.31
CA PRO A 343 -4.62 -16.51 33.77
C PRO A 343 -4.56 -17.53 32.62
N SER A 344 -5.10 -17.21 31.45
CA SER A 344 -5.09 -18.08 30.27
C SER A 344 -3.68 -18.26 29.65
N THR A 345 -2.69 -17.49 30.10
CA THR A 345 -1.31 -17.56 29.56
C THR A 345 -0.46 -18.66 30.18
N PHE A 346 -0.92 -19.31 31.26
CA PHE A 346 -0.16 -20.35 31.95
C PHE A 346 0.14 -21.58 31.07
N ASN A 347 -0.73 -21.92 30.11
CA ASN A 347 -0.56 -23.09 29.24
C ASN A 347 0.26 -22.81 27.95
N ARG A 348 1.32 -22.01 28.06
CA ARG A 348 2.13 -21.56 26.91
C ARG A 348 3.55 -22.10 26.94
N CYS A 349 4.15 -22.19 25.76
CA CYS A 349 5.52 -22.66 25.56
C CYS A 349 6.51 -21.88 26.44
N PHE A 350 7.47 -22.56 27.07
CA PHE A 350 8.46 -21.92 27.95
C PHE A 350 9.22 -20.79 27.23
N ASN A 351 9.68 -21.05 26.00
CA ASN A 351 10.38 -20.06 25.19
C ASN A 351 9.56 -18.78 24.97
N CYS A 352 8.24 -18.90 24.86
CA CYS A 352 7.32 -17.78 24.72
C CYS A 352 7.32 -16.91 25.99
N LYS A 353 7.24 -17.55 27.16
CA LYS A 353 7.25 -16.88 28.47
C LYS A 353 8.58 -16.19 28.73
N LEU A 354 9.68 -16.90 28.44
CA LEU A 354 11.04 -16.38 28.62
C LEU A 354 11.26 -15.10 27.81
N LEU A 355 10.85 -15.06 26.53
CA LEU A 355 11.00 -13.87 25.69
C LEU A 355 10.22 -12.65 26.22
N PHE A 356 9.00 -12.85 26.71
CA PHE A 356 8.22 -11.75 27.31
C PHE A 356 8.80 -11.29 28.65
N ALA A 357 9.28 -12.22 29.48
CA ALA A 357 9.97 -11.87 30.72
C ALA A 357 11.25 -11.06 30.45
N GLN A 358 12.02 -11.44 29.43
CA GLN A 358 13.21 -10.71 29.00
C GLN A 358 12.87 -9.29 28.55
N ILE A 359 11.85 -9.11 27.71
CA ILE A 359 11.38 -7.77 27.34
C ILE A 359 10.96 -6.99 28.58
N TYR A 360 10.13 -7.59 29.45
CA TYR A 360 9.60 -6.94 30.64
C TYR A 360 10.71 -6.39 31.54
N ILE A 361 11.66 -7.27 31.93
CA ILE A 361 12.78 -6.92 32.81
C ILE A 361 13.71 -5.88 32.13
N LYS A 362 14.03 -6.06 30.85
CA LYS A 362 14.92 -5.10 30.16
C LYS A 362 14.27 -3.74 29.97
N SER A 363 12.98 -3.69 29.66
CA SER A 363 12.23 -2.44 29.61
C SER A 363 12.22 -1.74 30.97
N GLU A 364 12.01 -2.47 32.06
CA GLU A 364 12.03 -1.92 33.41
C GLU A 364 13.35 -1.23 33.73
N VAL A 365 14.46 -1.96 33.57
CA VAL A 365 15.81 -1.46 33.89
C VAL A 365 16.21 -0.31 32.97
N ASN A 366 16.05 -0.48 31.65
CA ASN A 366 16.64 0.45 30.68
C ASN A 366 15.74 1.66 30.37
N LEU A 367 14.43 1.58 30.61
CA LEU A 367 13.52 2.72 30.42
C LEU A 367 13.25 3.50 31.72
N GLY A 368 13.70 2.97 32.87
CA GLY A 368 13.50 3.55 34.19
C GLY A 368 12.05 3.46 34.66
N ILE A 369 11.36 2.36 34.33
CA ILE A 369 9.96 2.16 34.75
C ILE A 369 9.98 1.64 36.18
N LEU A 370 9.36 2.38 37.10
CA LEU A 370 9.22 1.95 38.48
C LEU A 370 8.16 0.86 38.58
N THR A 371 8.55 -0.32 39.03
CA THR A 371 7.64 -1.43 39.29
C THR A 371 7.36 -1.56 40.79
N ASN A 372 6.14 -2.00 41.10
CA ASN A 372 5.78 -2.37 42.46
C ASN A 372 6.21 -3.83 42.72
N ARG A 373 6.53 -4.16 43.97
CA ARG A 373 6.91 -5.53 44.40
C ARG A 373 5.93 -6.60 43.91
N THR A 374 4.63 -6.29 43.89
CA THR A 374 3.55 -7.15 43.38
C THR A 374 3.77 -7.60 41.93
N ASN A 375 4.43 -6.79 41.10
CA ASN A 375 4.70 -7.13 39.70
C ASN A 375 5.81 -8.17 39.57
N HIS A 376 6.80 -8.17 40.46
CA HIS A 376 7.83 -9.21 40.48
C HIS A 376 7.25 -10.57 40.87
N ASP A 377 6.32 -10.60 41.83
CA ASP A 377 5.63 -11.84 42.23
C ASP A 377 4.83 -12.41 41.06
N LYS A 378 4.10 -11.55 40.32
CA LYS A 378 3.37 -11.94 39.10
C LYS A 378 4.30 -12.49 38.01
N LEU A 379 5.45 -11.86 37.78
CA LEU A 379 6.44 -12.33 36.83
C LEU A 379 7.02 -13.68 37.24
N TYR A 380 7.30 -13.85 38.53
CA TYR A 380 7.77 -15.12 39.09
C TYR A 380 6.73 -16.22 38.90
N ASP A 381 5.45 -15.97 39.22
CA ASP A 381 4.36 -16.92 39.02
C ASP A 381 4.17 -17.27 37.54
N PHE A 382 4.28 -16.27 36.66
CA PHE A 382 4.25 -16.46 35.22
C PHE A 382 5.35 -17.43 34.75
N LEU A 383 6.57 -17.32 35.28
CA LEU A 383 7.67 -18.24 34.97
C LEU A 383 7.52 -19.60 35.68
N LYS A 384 7.03 -19.64 36.92
CA LYS A 384 6.93 -20.83 37.78
C LYS A 384 5.81 -21.79 37.41
N SER A 385 4.75 -21.31 36.77
CA SER A 385 3.59 -22.08 36.27
C SER A 385 3.91 -23.17 35.22
N PHE A 386 5.15 -23.64 35.19
CA PHE A 386 5.66 -24.67 34.32
C PHE A 386 5.56 -26.04 35.01
N PRO A 387 5.02 -27.06 34.34
CA PRO A 387 5.03 -28.41 34.87
C PRO A 387 6.48 -28.90 34.98
N HIS A 388 6.90 -29.33 36.16
CA HIS A 388 8.22 -29.93 36.45
C HIS A 388 8.55 -31.20 35.62
N SER A 389 7.70 -31.59 34.66
CA SER A 389 7.79 -32.85 33.91
C SER A 389 8.62 -32.78 32.62
N LEU A 390 9.25 -31.65 32.27
CA LEU A 390 10.25 -31.61 31.20
C LEU A 390 11.57 -32.19 31.73
N THR A 391 11.59 -33.51 31.80
CA THR A 391 12.81 -34.32 31.91
C THR A 391 13.69 -34.02 30.69
N LEU A 392 14.98 -33.82 30.94
CA LEU A 392 16.03 -33.35 30.03
C LEU A 392 16.30 -34.20 28.77
N SER A 393 15.43 -35.13 28.39
CA SER A 393 15.70 -36.15 27.36
C SER A 393 15.28 -35.80 25.94
N THR A 394 14.88 -34.55 25.63
CA THR A 394 14.42 -34.18 24.26
C THR A 394 14.93 -32.81 23.80
N ILE A 395 16.19 -32.49 24.07
CA ILE A 395 16.88 -31.40 23.37
C ILE A 395 17.84 -32.04 22.37
N ASP A 396 17.32 -32.26 21.16
CA ASP A 396 18.10 -32.50 19.93
C ASP A 396 18.15 -31.20 19.11
#